data_AF-A0A7V6L113-F1
#
_entry.id   AF-A0A7V6L113-F1
#
_cell.length_a   1.000
_cell.length_b   1.000
_cell.length_c   1.000
_cell.angle_alpha   90.00
_cell.angle_beta   90.00
_cell.angle_gamma   90.00
#
_symmetry.space_group_name_H-M   'P 1'
#
loop_
_entity.id
_entity.type
_entity.pdbx_description
1 polymer ?
#
loop_
_entity_poly.entity_id
_entity_poly.type
_entity_poly.pdbx_seq_one_letter_code
_entity_poly.pdbx_strand_id
1 'polypeptide(L)'
;MKDKPKVTLFYDEGCFDCIIAKIFFEAIDVDLELKNLKDEENKLELIHLTHKYIAPAIIIDGDLYIGFGSIEGKFISNAHEICDRLGIAPAVRDANGKVIRVLPKIIETLDIV
;
A
#
# COMPACT_ATOMS: atom_id res chain seq x y z
N MET A 1 -3.86 23.92 -10.92
CA MET A 1 -4.18 23.08 -9.74
C MET A 1 -3.49 21.74 -9.98
N LYS A 2 -2.67 21.23 -9.06
CA LYS A 2 -2.14 19.87 -9.22
C LYS A 2 -3.25 18.95 -8.70
N ASP A 3 -3.82 18.14 -9.59
CA ASP A 3 -4.77 17.10 -9.18
C ASP A 3 -4.10 16.18 -8.15
N LYS A 4 -4.85 15.76 -7.13
CA LYS A 4 -4.35 14.78 -6.16
C LYS A 4 -4.11 13.46 -6.90
N PRO A 5 -2.97 12.77 -6.65
CA PRO A 5 -2.67 11.50 -7.31
C PRO A 5 -3.72 10.45 -6.98
N LYS A 6 -4.15 9.68 -7.97
CA LYS A 6 -5.12 8.60 -7.79
C LYS A 6 -4.40 7.36 -7.27
N VAL A 7 -4.79 6.87 -6.09
CA VAL A 7 -4.21 5.68 -5.46
C VAL A 7 -5.26 4.56 -5.44
N THR A 8 -4.93 3.42 -6.05
CA THR A 8 -5.78 2.22 -6.04
C THR A 8 -5.00 1.04 -5.47
N LEU A 9 -5.58 0.34 -4.50
CA LEU A 9 -5.05 -0.91 -3.95
C LEU A 9 -5.94 -2.09 -4.37
N PHE A 10 -5.38 -2.98 -5.17
CA PHE A 10 -5.94 -4.29 -5.45
C PHE A 10 -5.52 -5.27 -4.37
N TYR A 11 -6.48 -5.96 -3.77
CA TYR A 11 -6.24 -6.86 -2.64
C TYR A 11 -7.05 -8.15 -2.75
N ASP A 12 -6.55 -9.20 -2.12
CA ASP A 12 -7.28 -10.44 -1.85
C ASP A 12 -7.67 -10.54 -0.37
N GLU A 13 -8.80 -11.15 -0.07
CA GLU A 13 -9.19 -11.46 1.31
C GLU A 13 -8.30 -12.58 1.88
N GLY A 14 -7.75 -12.38 3.07
CA GLY A 14 -6.81 -13.34 3.70
C GLY A 14 -5.34 -13.16 3.27
N CYS A 15 -5.05 -12.21 2.39
CA CYS A 15 -3.68 -11.81 2.05
C CYS A 15 -3.10 -10.95 3.18
N PHE A 16 -2.16 -11.51 3.95
CA PHE A 16 -1.49 -10.82 5.07
C PHE A 16 -0.79 -9.54 4.63
N ASP A 17 -0.04 -9.63 3.54
CA ASP A 17 0.63 -8.53 2.85
C ASP A 17 -0.33 -7.38 2.48
N CYS A 18 -1.55 -7.73 2.07
CA CYS A 18 -2.59 -6.77 1.73
C CYS A 18 -3.17 -6.06 2.97
N ILE A 19 -3.21 -6.74 4.12
CA ILE A 19 -3.59 -6.11 5.40
C ILE A 19 -2.55 -5.05 5.78
N ILE A 20 -1.26 -5.37 5.64
CA ILE A 20 -0.19 -4.41 5.91
C ILE A 20 -0.28 -3.19 4.99
N ALA A 21 -0.49 -3.41 3.68
CA ALA A 21 -0.65 -2.33 2.72
C ALA A 21 -1.85 -1.42 3.09
N LYS A 22 -2.99 -1.99 3.49
CA LYS A 22 -4.17 -1.22 3.95
C LYS A 22 -3.84 -0.36 5.16
N ILE A 23 -3.25 -0.95 6.21
CA ILE A 23 -2.85 -0.23 7.43
C ILE A 23 -1.90 0.93 7.10
N PHE A 24 -0.96 0.69 6.18
CA PHE A 24 -0.05 1.74 5.73
C PHE A 24 -0.80 2.91 5.07
N PHE A 25 -1.69 2.63 4.12
CA PHE A 25 -2.44 3.67 3.42
C PHE A 25 -3.43 4.41 4.32
N GLU A 26 -4.07 3.71 5.26
CA GLU A 26 -4.90 4.32 6.32
C GLU A 26 -4.06 5.27 7.20
N ALA A 27 -2.82 4.89 7.54
CA ALA A 27 -1.96 5.71 8.39
C ALA A 27 -1.50 7.01 7.72
N ILE A 28 -1.31 7.01 6.39
CA ILE A 28 -0.85 8.19 5.64
C ILE A 28 -1.98 9.09 5.12
N ASP A 29 -3.24 8.77 5.47
CA ASP A 29 -4.44 9.58 5.19
C ASP A 29 -4.57 10.00 3.71
N VAL A 30 -4.49 9.01 2.82
CA VAL A 30 -4.67 9.22 1.37
C VAL A 30 -6.05 8.77 0.92
N ASP A 31 -6.56 9.41 -0.13
CA ASP A 31 -7.78 8.97 -0.80
C ASP A 31 -7.50 7.68 -1.58
N LEU A 32 -7.80 6.54 -0.93
CA LEU A 32 -7.49 5.20 -1.41
C LEU A 32 -8.73 4.51 -1.99
N GLU A 33 -8.66 4.14 -3.26
CA GLU A 33 -9.64 3.24 -3.89
C GLU A 33 -9.27 1.78 -3.61
N LEU A 34 -10.17 1.02 -2.99
CA LEU A 34 -9.98 -0.40 -2.68
C LEU A 34 -10.68 -1.29 -3.70
N LYS A 35 -9.94 -2.21 -4.32
CA LYS A 35 -10.47 -3.17 -5.31
C LYS A 35 -10.21 -4.61 -4.87
N ASN A 36 -11.27 -5.36 -4.62
CA ASN A 36 -11.18 -6.76 -4.21
C ASN A 36 -11.01 -7.66 -5.44
N LEU A 37 -9.98 -8.49 -5.47
CA LEU A 37 -9.67 -9.39 -6.58
C LEU A 37 -10.56 -10.65 -6.62
N LYS A 38 -11.42 -10.86 -5.61
CA LYS A 38 -12.55 -11.79 -5.72
C LYS A 38 -13.57 -11.37 -6.76
N ASP A 39 -13.63 -10.07 -7.08
CA ASP A 39 -14.44 -9.55 -8.17
C ASP A 39 -13.70 -9.73 -9.51
N GLU A 40 -14.34 -10.39 -10.47
CA GLU A 40 -13.74 -10.64 -11.79
C GLU A 40 -13.48 -9.35 -12.59
N GLU A 41 -14.27 -8.28 -12.40
CA GLU A 41 -14.02 -7.00 -13.07
C GLU A 41 -12.72 -6.36 -12.57
N ASN A 42 -12.53 -6.32 -11.25
CA ASN A 42 -11.31 -5.79 -10.64
C ASN A 42 -10.07 -6.61 -11.05
N LYS A 43 -10.23 -7.93 -11.14
CA LYS A 43 -9.17 -8.84 -11.57
C LYS A 43 -8.76 -8.60 -13.02
N LEU A 44 -9.74 -8.46 -13.92
CA LEU A 44 -9.48 -8.14 -15.33
C LEU A 44 -8.82 -6.77 -15.48
N GLU A 45 -9.26 -5.78 -14.70
CA GLU A 45 -8.64 -4.46 -14.66
C GLU A 45 -7.17 -4.53 -14.23
N LEU A 46 -6.86 -5.24 -13.14
CA LEU A 46 -5.47 -5.43 -12.70
C LEU A 46 -4.61 -6.08 -13.77
N ILE A 47 -5.11 -7.15 -14.41
CA ILE A 47 -4.39 -7.86 -15.46
C ILE A 47 -4.19 -6.95 -16.68
N HIS A 48 -5.15 -6.09 -17.01
CA HIS A 48 -5.02 -5.13 -18.10
C HIS A 48 -3.94 -4.07 -17.81
N LEU A 49 -3.91 -3.54 -16.58
CA LEU A 49 -2.96 -2.51 -16.16
C LEU A 49 -1.53 -3.05 -16.02
N THR A 50 -1.37 -4.28 -15.54
CA THR A 50 -0.07 -4.78 -15.06
C THR A 50 0.45 -6.01 -15.80
N HIS A 51 -0.40 -6.63 -16.63
CA HIS A 51 -0.16 -7.93 -17.26
C HIS A 51 0.15 -9.07 -16.26
N LYS A 52 -0.24 -8.90 -14.99
CA LYS A 52 0.03 -9.85 -13.90
C LYS A 52 -1.19 -9.99 -12.98
N TYR A 53 -1.31 -11.15 -12.35
CA TYR A 53 -2.20 -11.36 -11.22
C TYR A 53 -1.35 -11.41 -9.95
N ILE A 54 -1.35 -10.33 -9.17
CA ILE A 54 -0.55 -10.17 -7.95
C ILE A 54 -1.33 -9.39 -6.90
N ALA A 55 -1.14 -9.72 -5.64
CA ALA A 55 -1.73 -9.02 -4.50
C ALA A 55 -0.71 -8.92 -3.36
N PRO A 56 -0.63 -7.78 -2.64
CA PRO A 56 -1.27 -6.51 -2.99
C PRO A 56 -0.64 -5.89 -4.25
N ALA A 57 -1.45 -5.22 -5.06
CA ALA A 57 -0.97 -4.40 -6.17
C ALA A 57 -1.43 -2.95 -5.96
N ILE A 58 -0.48 -2.03 -5.98
CA ILE A 58 -0.72 -0.63 -5.68
C ILE A 58 -0.50 0.17 -6.96
N ILE A 59 -1.53 0.85 -7.44
CA ILE A 59 -1.48 1.67 -8.64
C ILE A 59 -1.56 3.14 -8.23
N ILE A 60 -0.55 3.93 -8.60
CA ILE A 60 -0.52 5.38 -8.35
C ILE A 60 -0.36 6.09 -9.70
N ASP A 61 -1.40 6.80 -10.14
CA ASP A 61 -1.46 7.45 -11.47
C ASP A 61 -1.11 6.51 -12.65
N GLY A 62 -1.38 5.21 -12.51
CA GLY A 62 -1.08 4.17 -13.50
C GLY A 62 0.25 3.43 -13.28
N ASP A 63 1.12 3.91 -12.39
CA ASP A 63 2.37 3.23 -12.04
C ASP A 63 2.14 2.14 -10.99
N LEU A 64 2.70 0.95 -11.22
CA LEU A 64 2.58 -0.19 -10.32
C LEU A 64 3.70 -0.20 -9.27
N TYR A 65 3.29 -0.27 -8.01
CA TYR A 65 4.15 -0.48 -6.84
C TYR A 65 3.85 -1.85 -6.24
N ILE A 66 4.90 -2.67 -6.10
CA ILE A 66 4.85 -4.00 -5.50
C ILE A 66 5.85 -3.97 -4.35
N GLY A 67 5.37 -3.96 -3.11
CA GLY A 67 6.27 -3.78 -1.98
C GLY A 67 5.54 -3.77 -0.66
N PHE A 68 4.73 -4.77 -0.40
CA PHE A 68 4.28 -5.10 0.95
C PHE A 68 4.32 -6.61 1.10
N GLY A 69 5.41 -7.25 0.69
CA GLY A 69 5.49 -8.70 0.56
C GLY A 69 6.72 -9.30 1.22
N SER A 70 6.85 -10.62 1.20
CA SER A 70 8.02 -11.33 1.71
C SER A 70 8.81 -12.01 0.60
N ILE A 71 10.13 -11.77 0.55
CA ILE A 71 11.07 -12.48 -0.33
C ILE A 71 12.09 -13.18 0.57
N GLU A 72 12.22 -14.50 0.42
CA GLU A 72 13.13 -15.32 1.24
C GLU A 72 12.94 -15.15 2.76
N GLY A 73 11.69 -14.96 3.19
CA GLY A 73 11.34 -14.74 4.60
C GLY A 73 11.64 -13.32 5.12
N LYS A 74 12.15 -12.43 4.27
CA LYS A 74 12.35 -11.01 4.61
C LYS A 74 11.19 -10.18 4.06
N PHE A 75 10.60 -9.38 4.93
CA PHE A 75 9.60 -8.40 4.52
C PHE A 75 10.26 -7.29 3.70
N ILE A 76 9.69 -6.98 2.53
CA ILE A 76 10.12 -5.93 1.63
C ILE A 76 8.98 -4.93 1.48
N SER A 77 9.32 -3.66 1.71
CA SER A 77 8.37 -2.57 1.60
C SER A 77 8.80 -1.46 0.64
N ASN A 78 7.90 -1.05 -0.26
CA ASN A 78 8.05 0.14 -1.13
C ASN A 78 7.40 1.38 -0.50
N ALA A 79 7.08 1.36 0.79
CA ALA A 79 6.45 2.49 1.49
C ALA A 79 7.20 3.81 1.31
N HIS A 80 8.54 3.79 1.30
CA HIS A 80 9.35 4.99 1.07
C HIS A 80 9.11 5.59 -0.32
N GLU A 81 9.17 4.77 -1.37
CA GLU A 81 8.94 5.20 -2.76
C GLU A 81 7.53 5.73 -2.96
N ILE A 82 6.54 5.09 -2.32
CA ILE A 82 5.14 5.53 -2.34
C ILE A 82 4.98 6.89 -1.66
N CYS A 83 5.56 7.07 -0.46
CA CYS A 83 5.54 8.36 0.23
C CYS A 83 6.18 9.47 -0.62
N ASP A 84 7.34 9.22 -1.22
CA ASP A 84 8.02 10.17 -2.10
C ASP A 84 7.14 10.51 -3.31
N ARG A 85 6.54 9.51 -3.96
CA ARG A 85 5.66 9.69 -5.11
C ARG A 85 4.42 10.54 -4.79
N LEU A 86 3.91 10.40 -3.57
CA LEU A 86 2.75 11.14 -3.07
C LEU A 86 3.13 12.50 -2.47
N GLY A 87 4.43 12.82 -2.38
CA GLY A 87 4.91 14.05 -1.74
C GLY A 87 4.65 14.09 -0.24
N ILE A 88 4.49 12.91 0.39
CA ILE A 88 4.24 12.76 1.82
C ILE A 88 5.61 12.68 2.51
N ALA A 89 5.90 13.66 3.36
CA ALA A 89 7.07 13.58 4.21
C ALA A 89 6.98 12.31 5.09
N PRO A 90 8.08 11.56 5.34
CA PRO A 90 8.07 10.24 5.99
C PRO A 90 7.68 10.23 7.49
N ALA A 91 6.69 11.01 7.88
CA ALA A 91 6.24 11.22 9.23
C ALA A 91 4.72 11.38 9.26
N VAL A 92 4.01 10.28 9.51
CA VAL A 92 2.62 10.36 9.98
C VAL A 92 2.67 11.07 11.31
N ARG A 93 1.93 12.16 11.50
CA ARG A 93 1.91 12.87 12.78
C ARG A 93 0.69 12.43 13.57
N ASP A 94 0.85 12.07 14.84
CA ASP A 94 -0.30 11.83 15.72
C ASP A 94 -1.11 13.12 15.94
N ALA A 95 -2.24 13.02 16.66
CA ALA A 95 -3.09 14.17 16.98
C ALA A 95 -2.35 15.30 17.75
N ASN A 96 -1.13 15.05 18.26
CA ASN A 96 -0.27 16.00 18.95
C ASN A 96 0.92 16.45 18.09
N GLY A 97 0.95 16.11 16.81
CA GLY A 97 2.02 16.51 15.89
C GLY A 97 3.28 15.63 15.95
N LYS A 98 3.28 14.53 16.69
CA LYS A 98 4.45 13.64 16.89
C LYS A 98 4.60 12.67 15.72
N VAL A 99 5.82 12.57 15.20
CA VAL A 99 6.18 11.63 14.12
C VAL A 99 5.99 10.16 14.57
N ILE A 100 5.00 9.51 13.99
CA ILE A 100 4.75 8.07 13.99
C ILE A 100 5.57 7.45 12.86
N ARG A 101 6.53 6.61 13.22
CA ARG A 101 7.16 5.71 12.27
C ARG A 101 6.22 4.52 12.05
N VAL A 102 5.42 4.58 10.98
CA VAL A 102 4.37 3.60 10.66
C VAL A 102 4.94 2.18 10.54
N LEU A 103 6.08 2.03 9.88
CA LEU A 103 6.75 0.74 9.67
C LEU A 103 7.18 0.07 10.99
N PRO A 104 7.92 0.71 11.91
CA PRO A 104 8.23 0.15 13.23
C PRO A 104 7.00 -0.28 14.04
N LYS A 105 5.92 0.50 14.00
CA LYS A 105 4.69 0.16 14.73
C LYS A 105 3.97 -1.06 14.14
N ILE A 106 3.99 -1.21 12.81
CA ILE A 106 3.51 -2.42 12.11
C ILE A 106 4.39 -3.63 12.46
N ILE A 107 5.72 -3.48 12.44
CA ILE A 107 6.67 -4.54 12.79
C ILE A 107 6.50 -5.00 14.25
N GLU A 108 6.37 -4.06 15.19
CA GLU A 108 6.11 -4.34 16.62
C GLU A 108 4.72 -4.98 16.86
N THR A 109 3.70 -4.58 16.09
CA THR A 109 2.33 -5.14 16.24
C THR A 109 2.22 -6.55 15.69
N LEU A 110 3.07 -6.93 14.73
CA LEU A 110 3.02 -8.22 14.04
C LEU A 110 4.03 -9.25 14.58
N ASP A 111 4.83 -8.90 15.60
CA ASP A 111 5.87 -9.74 16.21
C ASP A 111 6.87 -10.32 15.17
N ILE A 112 7.15 -9.55 14.11
CA ILE A 112 8.09 -9.92 13.06
C ILE A 112 9.48 -9.46 13.51
N VAL A 113 10.30 -10.40 14.00
CA VAL A 113 11.70 -10.19 14.43
C VAL A 113 12.65 -10.12 13.25
#